data_AF-A0A6B9FP64-F1
#
_entry.id   AF-A0A6B9FP64-F1
#
_cell.length_a   1.000
_cell.length_b   1.000
_cell.length_c   1.000
_cell.angle_alpha   90.00
_cell.angle_beta   90.00
_cell.angle_gamma   90.00
#
_symmetry.space_group_name_H-M   'P 1'
#
loop_
_entity.id
_entity.type
_entity.pdbx_description
1 polymer ?
#
loop_
_entity_poly.entity_id
_entity_poly.type
_entity_poly.pdbx_seq_one_letter_code
_entity_poly.pdbx_strand_id
1 'polypeptide(L)'
;MPDDNVIRPAFGARRPGAPAQGPEPAQAPLRVLGTGAGHRVGLIRDPAAEEGDVVRVVVGPEADPVVETVALLPASDGAEAEAERIGFAILRALEVVEGGL
;
A
#
# COMPACT_ATOMS: atom_id res chain seq x y z
N MET A 1 -16.30 -17.43 -28.40
CA MET A 1 -15.44 -16.24 -28.18
C MET A 1 -15.00 -16.32 -26.73
N PRO A 2 -13.73 -16.61 -26.42
CA PRO A 2 -13.29 -16.63 -25.02
C PRO A 2 -13.31 -15.19 -24.49
N ASP A 3 -13.64 -15.03 -23.22
CA ASP A 3 -13.72 -13.79 -22.47
C ASP A 3 -12.38 -13.03 -22.40
N ASP A 4 -11.96 -12.44 -23.53
CA ASP A 4 -10.66 -11.76 -23.71
C ASP A 4 -10.69 -10.30 -23.21
N ASN A 5 -11.79 -9.88 -22.59
CA ASN A 5 -12.00 -8.53 -22.06
C ASN A 5 -12.01 -8.46 -20.52
N VAL A 6 -11.69 -9.57 -19.86
CA VAL A 6 -11.56 -9.60 -18.39
C VAL A 6 -10.13 -9.24 -18.03
N ILE A 7 -9.93 -8.04 -17.47
CA ILE A 7 -8.67 -7.72 -16.79
C ILE A 7 -8.57 -8.66 -15.60
N ARG A 8 -7.68 -9.65 -15.68
CA ARG A 8 -7.31 -10.52 -14.58
C ARG A 8 -6.09 -9.92 -13.90
N PRO A 9 -6.27 -9.08 -12.86
CA PRO A 9 -5.14 -8.61 -12.07
C PRO A 9 -4.38 -9.82 -11.52
N ALA A 10 -3.10 -9.92 -11.89
CA ALA A 10 -2.20 -10.91 -11.32
C ALA A 10 -1.65 -10.33 -10.01
N PHE A 11 -2.43 -10.41 -8.94
CA PHE A 11 -2.00 -9.98 -7.62
C PHE A 11 -0.77 -10.79 -7.19
N GLY A 12 0.30 -10.10 -6.79
CA GLY A 12 1.57 -10.72 -6.37
C GLY A 12 2.49 -11.19 -7.50
N ALA A 13 2.08 -11.10 -8.78
CA ALA A 13 2.98 -11.36 -9.90
C ALA A 13 3.75 -10.08 -10.27
N ARG A 14 5.08 -10.15 -10.33
CA ARG A 14 5.91 -9.04 -10.81
C ARG A 14 5.49 -8.68 -12.25
N ARG A 15 5.09 -7.44 -12.47
CA ARG A 15 4.75 -6.91 -13.81
C ARG A 15 6.01 -7.02 -14.71
N PRO A 16 5.92 -7.60 -15.92
CA PRO A 16 7.05 -7.67 -16.83
C PRO A 16 7.57 -6.26 -17.16
N GLY A 17 8.87 -6.01 -16.92
CA GLY A 17 9.51 -4.73 -17.21
C GLY A 17 9.31 -3.62 -16.17
N ALA A 18 8.56 -3.86 -15.08
CA ALA A 18 8.60 -2.94 -13.95
C ALA A 18 10.02 -2.98 -13.33
N PRO A 19 10.65 -1.81 -13.05
CA PRO A 19 11.88 -1.80 -12.27
C PRO A 19 11.62 -2.55 -10.96
N ALA A 20 12.63 -3.30 -10.50
CA ALA A 20 12.54 -3.96 -9.22
C ALA A 20 12.41 -2.88 -8.13
N GLN A 21 11.18 -2.53 -7.77
CA GLN A 21 10.90 -2.02 -6.43
C GLN A 21 11.20 -3.20 -5.50
N GLY A 22 12.47 -3.30 -5.11
CA GLY A 22 12.88 -4.22 -4.07
C GLY A 22 12.15 -3.84 -2.78
N PRO A 23 12.08 -4.75 -1.78
CA PRO A 23 11.65 -4.36 -0.45
C PRO A 23 12.47 -3.13 -0.05
N GLU A 24 11.82 -1.97 0.05
CA GLU A 24 12.51 -0.76 0.50
C GLU A 24 12.98 -1.04 1.94
N PRO A 25 14.26 -0.76 2.26
CA PRO A 25 14.71 -0.85 3.64
C PRO A 25 13.75 0.00 4.47
N ALA A 26 13.20 -0.61 5.52
CA ALA A 26 12.14 -0.03 6.33
C ALA A 26 12.49 1.41 6.76
N GLN A 27 12.08 2.40 5.97
CA GLN A 27 11.86 3.74 6.49
C GLN A 27 10.74 3.52 7.51
N ALA A 28 11.05 3.75 8.78
CA ALA A 28 10.10 3.55 9.84
C ALA A 28 8.78 4.23 9.43
N PRO A 29 7.65 3.49 9.39
CA PRO A 29 6.39 4.09 9.00
C PRO A 29 6.16 5.30 9.90
N LEU A 30 5.99 6.47 9.28
CA LEU A 30 5.71 7.73 9.96
C LEU A 30 4.51 7.54 10.90
N ARG A 31 3.57 6.67 10.50
CA ARG A 31 2.42 6.29 11.29
C ARG A 31 1.88 4.91 10.91
N VAL A 32 1.75 4.02 11.88
CA VAL A 32 0.96 2.79 11.72
C VAL A 32 -0.52 3.14 11.94
N LEU A 33 -1.38 2.73 11.01
CA LEU A 33 -2.83 2.95 11.11
C LEU A 33 -3.54 1.77 11.79
N GLY A 34 -3.03 0.55 11.59
CA GLY A 34 -3.59 -0.66 12.21
C GLY A 34 -3.03 -1.94 11.59
N THR A 35 -3.59 -3.07 12.01
CA THR A 35 -3.30 -4.41 11.51
C THR A 35 -4.59 -5.17 11.20
N GLY A 36 -4.49 -6.14 10.28
CA GLY A 36 -5.59 -7.02 9.87
C GLY A 36 -5.10 -8.04 8.84
N ALA A 37 -5.67 -9.24 8.85
CA ALA A 37 -5.33 -10.40 8.03
C ALA A 37 -3.83 -10.78 8.07
N GLY A 38 -3.17 -10.58 9.21
CA GLY A 38 -1.71 -10.76 9.35
C GLY A 38 -0.85 -9.69 8.66
N HIS A 39 -1.46 -8.60 8.21
CA HIS A 39 -0.79 -7.47 7.57
C HIS A 39 -0.93 -6.21 8.42
N ARG A 40 0.06 -5.32 8.34
CA ARG A 40 -0.01 -3.97 8.88
C ARG A 40 -0.20 -2.95 7.77
N VAL A 41 -0.94 -1.88 8.07
CA VAL A 41 -1.18 -0.76 7.17
C VAL A 41 -0.60 0.50 7.80
N GLY A 42 0.14 1.29 7.03
CA GLY A 42 0.78 2.50 7.52
C GLY A 42 0.97 3.57 6.45
N LEU A 43 1.50 4.71 6.88
CA LEU A 43 1.83 5.85 6.04
C LEU A 43 3.33 6.16 6.13
N ILE A 44 3.94 6.52 5.01
CA ILE A 44 5.31 7.03 4.91
C ILE A 44 5.26 8.36 4.15
N ARG A 45 5.86 9.41 4.68
CA ARG A 45 6.15 10.62 3.89
C ARG A 45 7.55 10.49 3.33
N ASP A 46 7.68 10.56 2.01
CA ASP A 46 8.95 10.51 1.32
C ASP A 46 9.17 11.79 0.51
N PRO A 47 9.91 12.78 1.06
CA PRO A 47 10.24 14.01 0.34
C PRO A 47 11.27 13.80 -0.78
N ALA A 48 11.92 12.63 -0.84
CA ALA A 48 13.01 12.31 -1.75
C ALA A 48 12.63 11.27 -2.83
N ALA A 49 11.34 10.95 -2.97
CA ALA A 49 10.87 10.06 -4.01
C ALA A 49 11.15 10.63 -5.41
N GLU A 50 11.24 9.77 -6.42
CA GLU A 50 11.45 10.18 -7.82
C GLU A 50 10.31 11.10 -8.31
N GLU A 51 9.10 10.89 -7.79
CA GLU A 51 7.91 11.67 -8.05
C GLU A 51 7.86 13.02 -7.30
N GLY A 52 8.85 13.30 -6.43
CA GLY A 52 8.89 14.47 -5.54
C GLY A 52 8.38 14.16 -4.13
N ASP A 53 7.96 15.18 -3.38
CA ASP A 53 7.42 14.99 -2.03
C ASP A 53 6.05 14.30 -2.08
N VAL A 54 5.98 13.11 -1.47
CA VAL A 54 4.81 12.23 -1.53
C VAL A 54 4.45 11.64 -0.17
N VAL A 55 3.18 11.30 0.00
CA VAL A 55 2.66 10.45 1.06
C VAL A 55 2.32 9.09 0.45
N ARG A 56 3.00 8.04 0.92
CA ARG A 56 2.81 6.65 0.53
C ARG A 56 1.90 5.95 1.54
N VAL A 57 0.91 5.23 1.06
CA VAL A 57 0.18 4.22 1.83
C VAL A 57 0.87 2.89 1.62
N VAL A 58 1.27 2.23 2.70
CA VAL A 58 2.06 1.01 2.65
C VAL A 58 1.37 -0.14 3.37
N VAL A 59 1.56 -1.35 2.86
CA VAL A 59 1.08 -2.61 3.45
C VAL A 59 2.23 -3.59 3.53
N GLY A 60 2.35 -4.31 4.63
CA GLY A 60 3.38 -5.36 4.78
C GLY A 60 2.97 -6.40 5.81
N PRO A 61 3.70 -7.53 5.91
CA PRO A 61 3.44 -8.52 6.96
C PRO A 61 3.59 -7.88 8.35
N GLU A 62 2.71 -8.24 9.29
CA GLU A 62 2.76 -7.69 10.65
C GLU A 62 4.10 -8.00 11.36
N ALA A 63 4.62 -9.21 11.14
CA ALA A 63 5.84 -9.71 11.78
C ALA A 63 7.15 -9.32 11.07
N ASP A 64 7.09 -8.67 9.91
CA ASP A 64 8.28 -8.37 9.08
C ASP A 64 8.43 -6.86 8.87
N PRO A 65 9.61 -6.24 8.99
CA PRO A 65 9.82 -4.82 8.66
C PRO A 65 9.57 -4.45 7.19
N VAL A 66 9.46 -5.41 6.27
CA VAL A 66 9.20 -5.15 4.85
C VAL A 66 7.77 -4.61 4.63
N VAL A 67 7.66 -3.58 3.78
CA VAL A 67 6.39 -3.00 3.34
C VAL A 67 6.41 -2.74 1.84
N GLU A 68 5.25 -2.73 1.21
CA GLU A 68 5.02 -2.39 -0.19
C GLU A 68 4.11 -1.17 -0.28
N THR A 69 4.42 -0.25 -1.21
CA THR A 69 3.58 0.92 -1.48
C THR A 69 2.37 0.51 -2.32
N VAL A 70 1.17 0.75 -1.77
CA VAL A 70 -0.11 0.41 -2.43
C VAL A 70 -0.88 1.63 -2.91
N ALA A 71 -0.53 2.82 -2.43
CA ALA A 71 -0.98 4.10 -2.97
C ALA A 71 0.09 5.18 -2.77
N LEU A 72 0.15 6.14 -3.69
CA LEU A 72 1.10 7.26 -3.67
C LEU A 72 0.33 8.55 -3.96
N LEU A 73 0.45 9.52 -3.05
CA LEU A 73 -0.23 10.82 -3.15
C LEU A 73 0.83 11.92 -3.14
N PRO A 74 0.75 12.92 -4.05
CA PRO A 74 1.58 14.12 -3.93
C PRO A 74 1.36 14.79 -2.57
N ALA A 75 2.39 15.32 -1.93
CA ALA A 75 2.31 15.99 -0.64
C ALA A 75 1.69 17.40 -0.74
N SER A 76 0.44 17.47 -1.22
CA SER A 76 -0.38 18.68 -1.26
C SER A 76 -1.24 18.83 -0.01
N ASP A 77 -1.88 19.99 0.15
CA ASP A 77 -2.87 20.21 1.22
C ASP A 77 -3.94 19.11 1.18
N GLY A 78 -4.17 18.47 2.32
CA GLY A 78 -5.15 17.39 2.47
C GLY A 78 -4.68 15.98 2.07
N ALA A 79 -3.48 15.83 1.50
CA ALA A 79 -2.95 14.53 1.07
C ALA A 79 -2.83 13.52 2.22
N GLU A 80 -2.39 13.96 3.41
CA GLU A 80 -2.32 13.09 4.59
C GLU A 80 -3.71 12.57 5.00
N ALA A 81 -4.71 13.46 5.06
CA ALA A 81 -6.08 13.07 5.40
C ALA A 81 -6.70 12.12 4.35
N GLU A 82 -6.33 12.26 3.08
CA GLU A 82 -6.74 11.33 2.03
C GLU A 82 -6.03 9.98 2.14
N ALA A 83 -4.72 9.98 2.37
CA ALA A 83 -3.93 8.77 2.61
C ALA A 83 -4.47 7.97 3.82
N GLU A 84 -4.90 8.66 4.88
CA GLU A 84 -5.56 8.05 6.03
C GLU A 84 -6.87 7.35 5.65
N ARG A 85 -7.74 8.00 4.87
CA ARG A 85 -8.99 7.39 4.42
C ARG A 85 -8.74 6.14 3.59
N ILE A 86 -7.74 6.18 2.72
CA ILE A 86 -7.31 5.01 1.93
C ILE A 86 -6.81 3.90 2.87
N GLY A 87 -5.98 4.23 3.86
CA GLY A 87 -5.49 3.28 4.85
C GLY A 87 -6.62 2.60 5.64
N PHE A 88 -7.63 3.35 6.08
CA PHE A 88 -8.81 2.78 6.74
C PHE A 88 -9.66 1.91 5.82
N ALA A 89 -9.80 2.28 4.55
CA ALA A 89 -10.48 1.44 3.57
C ALA A 89 -9.77 0.09 3.38
N ILE A 90 -8.43 0.09 3.37
CA ILE A 90 -7.62 -1.14 3.31
C ILE A 90 -7.82 -1.98 4.58
N LEU A 91 -7.75 -1.37 5.76
CA LEU A 91 -7.99 -2.10 7.02
C LEU A 91 -9.38 -2.75 7.03
N ARG A 92 -10.41 -2.02 6.60
CA ARG A 92 -11.75 -2.59 6.48
C ARG A 92 -11.80 -3.77 5.49
N ALA A 93 -11.07 -3.68 4.38
CA ALA A 93 -10.97 -4.79 3.44
C ALA A 93 -10.27 -6.01 4.06
N LEU A 94 -9.22 -5.81 4.86
CA LEU A 94 -8.51 -6.88 5.56
C LEU A 94 -9.42 -7.56 6.60
N GLU A 95 -10.20 -6.80 7.35
CA GLU A 95 -11.21 -7.36 8.27
C GLU A 95 -12.22 -8.26 7.55
N VAL A 96 -12.71 -7.85 6.38
CA VAL A 96 -13.63 -8.65 5.55
C VAL A 96 -12.96 -9.95 5.10
N VAL A 97 -11.67 -9.93 4.76
CA VAL A 97 -10.91 -11.12 4.35
C VAL A 97 -10.69 -12.08 5.52
N GLU A 98 -10.55 -11.60 6.75
CA GLU A 98 -10.47 -12.43 7.96
C GLU A 98 -11.80 -13.10 8.34
N GLY A 99 -12.90 -12.77 7.65
CA GLY A 99 -14.24 -13.24 7.97
C GLY A 99 -14.96 -12.37 9.01
N GLY A 100 -14.49 -11.14 9.23
CA GLY A 100 -15.22 -10.13 9.99
C GLY A 100 -16.38 -9.56 9.16
N LEU A 101 -17.61 -9.93 9.50
CA LEU A 101 -18.85 -9.33 8.99
C LEU A 101 -19.57 -8.56 10.10
#